data_AF-A0A2V7F8S8-F1
#
_entry.id   AF-A0A2V7F8S8-F1
#
_cell.length_a   1.000
_cell.length_b   1.000
_cell.length_c   1.000
_cell.angle_alpha   90.00
_cell.angle_beta   90.00
_cell.angle_gamma   90.00
#
_symmetry.space_group_name_H-M   'P 1'
#
loop_
_entity.id
_entity.type
_entity.pdbx_description
1 polymer ?
#
loop_
_entity_poly.entity_id
_entity_poly.type
_entity_poly.pdbx_seq_one_letter_code
_entity_poly.pdbx_strand_id
1 'polypeptide(L)'
;MGGEPSAQARALATQVERDGGTTLAIYQEPVGDHWQIFCLLPRERVEASPYQRDLSPTHVKRLTESIKRLDRFVDPIVVISPKPGVYWTPNGNHRRAVLDKLRADSVPAILVVEPAMVFEVLPLNVEKAHNLKEKSLEVIRMYRALAKDEPSSTEERWQPQFESAHFITLGLLYEENKRFAGGAFAPILRRVDKFLRLTLSKGLEERRERAGLVREADAALGEVVAKIKKRGINHPYVKNYVLARTTPLTRARKTLPPFEQTFKKLREN
;
A
#
# COMPACT_ATOMS: atom_id res chain seq x y z
N MET A 1 -35.20 2.29 14.65
CA MET A 1 -34.10 1.85 15.54
C MET A 1 -33.17 3.04 15.72
N GLY A 2 -32.74 3.46 16.91
CA GLY A 2 -32.81 2.86 18.24
C GLY A 2 -32.99 3.94 19.32
N GLY A 3 -33.04 3.52 20.59
CA GLY A 3 -33.47 4.32 21.74
C GLY A 3 -32.56 5.52 22.07
N GLU A 4 -32.78 6.14 23.23
CA GLU A 4 -31.95 7.27 23.65
C GLU A 4 -30.46 6.88 23.75
N PRO A 5 -29.53 7.74 23.28
CA PRO A 5 -28.09 7.53 23.45
C PRO A 5 -27.71 7.24 24.90
N SER A 6 -26.73 6.36 25.12
CA SER A 6 -26.26 6.08 26.48
C SER A 6 -25.75 7.35 27.18
N ALA A 7 -25.82 7.38 28.53
CA ALA A 7 -25.30 8.51 29.30
C ALA A 7 -23.81 8.78 28.98
N GLN A 8 -23.03 7.72 28.76
CA GLN A 8 -21.62 7.82 28.37
C GLN A 8 -21.45 8.44 26.99
N ALA A 9 -22.25 8.04 25.99
CA ALA A 9 -22.21 8.63 24.66
C ALA A 9 -22.57 10.11 24.69
N ARG A 10 -23.59 10.51 25.45
CA ARG A 10 -23.99 11.92 25.63
C ARG A 10 -22.90 12.76 26.32
N ALA A 11 -22.28 12.20 27.36
CA ALA A 11 -21.20 12.87 28.07
C ALA A 11 -19.98 13.08 27.16
N LEU A 12 -19.64 12.08 26.34
CA LEU A 12 -18.52 12.15 25.42
C LEU A 12 -18.79 13.12 24.26
N ALA A 13 -20.00 13.14 23.70
CA ALA A 13 -20.42 14.14 22.72
C ALA A 13 -20.34 15.57 23.28
N THR A 14 -20.81 15.78 24.52
CA THR A 14 -20.69 17.07 25.20
C THR A 14 -19.22 17.46 25.40
N GLN A 15 -18.35 16.50 25.71
CA GLN A 15 -16.91 16.75 25.84
C GLN A 15 -16.29 17.19 24.51
N VAL A 16 -16.68 16.56 23.39
CA VAL A 16 -16.25 16.96 22.04
C VAL A 16 -16.56 18.44 21.76
N GLU A 17 -17.79 18.88 22.03
CA GLU A 17 -18.19 20.28 21.85
C GLU A 17 -17.37 21.23 22.75
N ARG A 18 -17.20 20.87 24.03
CA ARG A 18 -16.40 21.66 24.99
C ARG A 18 -14.95 21.81 24.57
N ASP A 19 -14.42 20.81 23.88
CA ASP A 19 -13.04 20.78 23.40
C ASP A 19 -12.85 21.50 22.07
N GLY A 20 -13.92 22.11 21.51
CA GLY A 20 -13.91 22.86 20.26
C GLY A 20 -14.14 22.01 19.02
N GLY A 21 -14.59 20.76 19.20
CA GLY A 21 -15.06 19.90 18.11
C GLY A 21 -16.55 20.08 17.82
N THR A 22 -17.08 19.24 16.95
CA THR A 22 -18.51 19.21 16.59
C THR A 22 -18.99 17.77 16.49
N THR A 23 -20.06 17.44 17.20
CA THR A 23 -20.77 16.17 17.13
C THR A 23 -21.75 16.20 15.96
N LEU A 24 -21.53 15.36 14.95
CA LEU A 24 -22.37 15.28 13.75
C LEU A 24 -23.53 14.29 13.93
N ALA A 25 -23.24 13.13 14.55
CA ALA A 25 -24.24 12.11 14.83
C ALA A 25 -23.84 11.22 16.00
N ILE A 26 -24.83 10.70 16.72
CA ILE A 26 -24.67 9.61 17.70
C ILE A 26 -25.55 8.46 17.21
N TYR A 27 -24.96 7.28 16.99
CA TYR A 27 -25.64 6.16 16.36
C TYR A 27 -25.20 4.82 16.95
N GLN A 28 -26.00 3.78 16.75
CA GLN A 28 -25.64 2.41 17.10
C GLN A 28 -25.04 1.74 15.87
N GLU A 29 -23.87 1.12 16.03
CA GLU A 29 -23.24 0.36 14.95
C GLU A 29 -24.01 -0.94 14.66
N PRO A 30 -23.97 -1.46 13.42
CA PRO A 30 -24.96 -2.44 12.95
C PRO A 30 -24.71 -3.89 13.39
N VAL A 31 -23.63 -4.18 14.12
CA VAL A 31 -23.24 -5.56 14.49
C VAL A 31 -23.64 -5.89 15.92
N GLY A 32 -23.32 -5.03 16.89
CA GLY A 32 -23.57 -5.23 18.32
C GLY A 32 -24.40 -4.12 18.98
N ASP A 33 -24.95 -3.20 18.19
CA ASP A 33 -25.73 -2.05 18.65
C ASP A 33 -24.97 -1.13 19.62
N HIS A 34 -23.63 -1.14 19.58
CA HIS A 34 -22.79 -0.27 20.41
C HIS A 34 -22.88 1.19 19.96
N TRP A 35 -22.89 2.11 20.91
CA TRP A 35 -22.95 3.53 20.61
C TRP A 35 -21.62 4.05 20.05
N GLN A 36 -21.69 4.79 18.95
CA GLN A 36 -20.58 5.49 18.33
C GLN A 36 -20.98 6.93 18.02
N ILE A 37 -19.98 7.80 17.93
CA ILE A 37 -20.18 9.22 17.65
C ILE A 37 -19.41 9.56 16.38
N PHE A 38 -20.11 10.07 15.36
CA PHE A 38 -19.44 10.72 14.24
C PHE A 38 -19.23 12.19 14.58
N CYS A 39 -18.00 12.66 14.54
CA CYS A 39 -17.65 14.03 14.93
C CYS A 39 -16.50 14.63 14.10
N LEU A 40 -16.33 15.94 14.24
CA LEU A 40 -15.17 16.71 13.81
C LEU A 40 -14.37 17.09 15.06
N LEU A 41 -13.13 16.65 15.17
CA LEU A 41 -12.25 17.00 16.28
C LEU A 41 -11.23 18.05 15.84
N PRO A 42 -10.83 19.00 16.72
CA PRO A 42 -9.72 19.90 16.41
C PRO A 42 -8.47 19.08 16.12
N ARG A 43 -7.80 19.34 14.99
CA ARG A 43 -6.62 18.57 14.56
C ARG A 43 -5.55 18.44 15.64
N GLU A 44 -5.34 19.51 16.40
CA GLU A 44 -4.31 19.60 17.45
C GLU A 44 -4.60 18.74 18.67
N ARG A 45 -5.85 18.29 18.85
CA ARG A 45 -6.24 17.45 19.99
C ARG A 45 -6.20 15.95 19.68
N VAL A 46 -6.02 15.58 18.41
CA VAL A 46 -5.99 14.18 17.98
C VAL A 46 -4.54 13.73 17.82
N GLU A 47 -4.15 12.75 18.63
CA GLU A 47 -2.80 12.18 18.64
C GLU A 47 -2.82 10.70 18.21
N ALA A 48 -1.66 10.19 17.79
CA ALA A 48 -1.48 8.77 17.57
C ALA A 48 -1.65 8.00 18.89
N SER A 49 -2.22 6.80 18.84
CA SER A 49 -2.20 5.93 20.03
C SER A 49 -0.76 5.52 20.36
N PRO A 50 -0.34 5.50 21.64
CA PRO A 50 1.03 5.17 22.06
C PRO A 50 1.55 3.80 21.61
N TYR A 51 0.65 2.89 21.21
CA TYR A 51 0.96 1.48 20.89
C TYR A 51 0.87 1.17 19.39
N GLN A 52 0.72 2.19 18.55
CA GLN A 52 0.63 2.01 17.10
C GLN A 52 1.98 1.74 16.44
N ARG A 53 1.91 1.13 15.24
CA ARG A 53 3.06 1.03 14.35
C ARG A 53 3.52 2.42 13.89
N ASP A 54 4.81 2.53 13.65
CA ASP A 54 5.42 3.73 13.09
C ASP A 54 4.76 4.16 11.77
N LEU A 55 4.65 5.47 11.61
CA LEU A 55 4.23 6.08 10.36
C LEU A 55 5.21 5.70 9.24
N SER A 56 4.67 5.42 8.06
CA SER A 56 5.46 5.25 6.85
C SER A 56 5.46 6.58 6.08
N PRO A 57 6.60 7.30 5.98
CA PRO A 57 6.65 8.57 5.27
C PRO A 57 6.21 8.46 3.81
N THR A 58 6.54 7.33 3.17
CA THR A 58 6.13 7.02 1.80
C THR A 58 4.63 6.87 1.67
N HIS A 59 3.98 6.18 2.62
CA HIS A 59 2.53 5.99 2.60
C HIS A 59 1.81 7.32 2.84
N VAL A 60 2.25 8.12 3.82
CA VAL A 60 1.70 9.47 4.07
C VAL A 60 1.82 10.34 2.83
N LYS A 61 2.97 10.32 2.13
CA LYS A 61 3.18 11.08 0.90
C LYS A 61 2.17 10.69 -0.19
N ARG A 62 2.03 9.39 -0.49
CA ARG A 62 1.08 8.91 -1.51
C ARG A 62 -0.36 9.25 -1.16
N LEU A 63 -0.73 9.11 0.11
CA LEU A 63 -2.07 9.44 0.58
C LEU A 63 -2.35 10.95 0.47
N THR A 64 -1.35 11.78 0.78
CA THR A 64 -1.44 13.24 0.57
C THR A 64 -1.65 13.59 -0.90
N GLU A 65 -0.88 12.97 -1.81
CA GLU A 65 -1.02 13.18 -3.26
C GLU A 65 -2.40 12.76 -3.77
N SER A 66 -2.91 11.60 -3.33
CA SER A 66 -4.25 11.11 -3.68
C SER A 66 -5.36 12.02 -3.18
N ILE A 67 -5.29 12.47 -1.92
CA ILE A 67 -6.29 13.40 -1.34
C ILE A 67 -6.27 14.73 -2.09
N LYS A 68 -5.09 15.28 -2.40
CA LYS A 68 -4.97 16.51 -3.20
C LYS A 68 -5.55 16.35 -4.61
N ARG A 69 -5.31 15.21 -5.25
CA ARG A 69 -5.83 14.92 -6.60
C ARG A 69 -7.35 14.76 -6.60
N LEU A 70 -7.90 14.10 -5.57
CA LEU A 70 -9.34 13.88 -5.45
C LEU A 70 -10.09 15.11 -4.92
N ASP A 71 -9.37 16.04 -4.28
CA ASP A 71 -9.92 17.18 -3.54
C ASP A 71 -10.96 16.76 -2.48
N ARG A 72 -10.72 15.60 -1.85
CA ARG A 72 -11.64 14.99 -0.89
C ARG A 72 -10.90 14.21 0.18
N PHE A 73 -11.35 14.33 1.42
CA PHE A 73 -11.05 13.42 2.52
C PHE A 73 -12.29 12.57 2.80
N VAL A 74 -12.27 11.31 2.37
CA VAL A 74 -13.49 10.48 2.27
C VAL A 74 -13.70 9.60 3.51
N ASP A 75 -12.62 9.17 4.16
CA ASP A 75 -12.67 8.10 5.16
C ASP A 75 -12.29 8.64 6.56
N PRO A 76 -13.25 8.84 7.47
CA PRO A 76 -12.99 9.33 8.81
C PRO A 76 -12.13 8.35 9.61
N ILE A 77 -11.24 8.87 10.46
CA ILE A 77 -10.39 8.03 11.30
C ILE A 77 -11.19 7.44 12.47
N VAL A 78 -10.70 6.38 13.09
CA VAL A 78 -11.27 5.91 14.36
C VAL A 78 -10.53 6.59 15.50
N VAL A 79 -11.28 7.09 16.47
CA VAL A 79 -10.76 7.75 17.67
C VAL A 79 -11.33 7.09 18.91
N ILE A 80 -10.52 7.01 19.96
CA ILE A 80 -10.92 6.63 21.30
C ILE A 80 -10.47 7.71 22.27
N SER A 81 -11.31 7.97 23.28
CA SER A 81 -10.98 8.88 24.37
C SER A 81 -10.67 8.08 25.64
N PRO A 82 -9.38 7.80 25.94
CA PRO A 82 -9.01 7.01 27.13
C PRO A 82 -9.36 7.74 28.43
N LYS A 83 -9.38 9.07 28.39
CA LYS A 83 -9.74 9.99 29.47
C LYS A 83 -10.42 11.21 28.82
N PRO A 84 -11.37 11.87 29.51
CA PRO A 84 -12.04 13.05 28.98
C PRO A 84 -11.04 14.08 28.42
N GLY A 85 -11.27 14.51 27.18
CA GLY A 85 -10.45 15.50 26.47
C GLY A 85 -9.14 15.00 25.88
N VAL A 86 -8.80 13.72 26.06
CA VAL A 86 -7.71 13.06 25.34
C VAL A 86 -8.30 12.30 24.15
N TYR A 87 -7.74 12.47 22.95
CA TYR A 87 -8.21 11.79 21.75
C TYR A 87 -7.06 11.07 21.05
N TRP A 88 -7.13 9.75 21.04
CA TRP A 88 -6.14 8.91 20.35
C TRP A 88 -6.75 8.23 19.15
N THR A 89 -6.04 8.20 18.05
CA THR A 89 -6.42 7.40 16.89
C THR A 89 -5.71 6.05 16.90
N PRO A 90 -6.38 4.94 17.22
CA PRO A 90 -5.85 3.58 17.04
C PRO A 90 -5.93 3.09 15.59
N ASN A 91 -6.72 3.73 14.72
CA ASN A 91 -6.82 3.42 13.30
C ASN A 91 -7.02 4.70 12.47
N GLY A 92 -6.17 4.92 11.46
CA GLY A 92 -6.16 6.14 10.66
C GLY A 92 -5.00 7.11 10.96
N ASN A 93 -3.92 6.66 11.61
CA ASN A 93 -2.78 7.54 11.91
C ASN A 93 -2.11 8.13 10.65
N HIS A 94 -2.00 7.37 9.55
CA HIS A 94 -1.51 7.90 8.28
C HIS A 94 -2.43 9.00 7.74
N ARG A 95 -3.76 8.78 7.78
CA ARG A 95 -4.77 9.79 7.42
C ARG A 95 -4.66 11.05 8.29
N ARG A 96 -4.54 10.90 9.62
CA ARG A 96 -4.32 12.01 10.56
C ARG A 96 -3.05 12.80 10.21
N ALA A 97 -1.95 12.11 9.93
CA ALA A 97 -0.70 12.74 9.53
C ALA A 97 -0.78 13.48 8.18
N VAL A 98 -1.66 13.05 7.27
CA VAL A 98 -1.95 13.81 6.04
C VAL A 98 -2.67 15.11 6.39
N LEU A 99 -3.66 15.09 7.28
CA LEU A 99 -4.38 16.30 7.71
C LEU A 99 -3.43 17.30 8.40
N ASP A 100 -2.43 16.84 9.16
CA ASP A 100 -1.33 17.69 9.66
C ASP A 100 -0.53 18.34 8.53
N LYS A 101 -0.13 17.58 7.51
CA LYS A 101 0.60 18.12 6.36
C LYS A 101 -0.22 19.12 5.55
N LEU A 102 -1.53 18.89 5.46
CA LEU A 102 -2.46 19.78 4.75
C LEU A 102 -2.92 20.95 5.62
N ARG A 103 -2.56 20.99 6.91
CA ARG A 103 -2.99 22.02 7.87
C ARG A 103 -4.52 22.17 7.92
N ALA A 104 -5.23 21.06 7.89
CA ALA A 104 -6.67 21.08 8.09
C ALA A 104 -7.02 21.52 9.53
N ASP A 105 -8.13 22.22 9.71
CA ASP A 105 -8.56 22.68 11.04
C ASP A 105 -9.14 21.52 11.87
N SER A 106 -9.88 20.63 11.21
CA SER A 106 -10.61 19.54 11.84
C SER A 106 -10.28 18.17 11.25
N VAL A 107 -10.46 17.14 12.07
CA VAL A 107 -10.29 15.73 11.72
C VAL A 107 -11.66 15.02 11.83
N PRO A 108 -12.25 14.56 10.71
CA PRO A 108 -13.45 13.72 10.75
C PRO A 108 -13.13 12.38 11.42
N ALA A 109 -13.91 12.01 12.43
CA ALA A 109 -13.65 10.86 13.28
C ALA A 109 -14.91 10.09 13.67
N ILE A 110 -14.80 8.76 13.69
CA ILE A 110 -15.71 7.89 14.42
C ILE A 110 -15.12 7.66 15.81
N LEU A 111 -15.74 8.29 16.81
CA LEU A 111 -15.36 8.20 18.21
C LEU A 111 -16.11 7.04 18.87
N VAL A 112 -15.36 6.02 19.27
CA VAL A 112 -15.87 4.86 20.01
C VAL A 112 -16.04 5.23 21.47
N VAL A 113 -17.19 4.86 22.05
CA VAL A 113 -17.60 5.29 23.39
C VAL A 113 -16.82 4.56 24.48
N GLU A 114 -16.50 3.29 24.29
CA GLU A 114 -15.83 2.42 25.26
C GLU A 114 -14.29 2.58 25.24
N PRO A 115 -13.66 3.13 26.30
CA PRO A 115 -12.21 3.34 26.32
C PRO A 115 -11.38 2.06 26.23
N ALA A 116 -11.95 0.93 26.69
CA ALA A 116 -11.29 -0.38 26.68
C ALA A 116 -10.99 -0.90 25.27
N MET A 117 -11.67 -0.38 24.24
CA MET A 117 -11.49 -0.78 22.84
C MET A 117 -10.16 -0.31 22.22
N VAL A 118 -9.32 0.43 22.97
CA VAL A 118 -8.06 0.98 22.45
C VAL A 118 -7.14 -0.08 21.86
N PHE A 119 -7.09 -1.28 22.44
CA PHE A 119 -6.29 -2.39 21.94
C PHE A 119 -7.02 -3.22 20.88
N GLU A 120 -8.33 -3.38 21.02
CA GLU A 120 -9.18 -4.19 20.12
C GLU A 120 -9.41 -3.55 18.75
N VAL A 121 -9.23 -2.22 18.64
CA VAL A 121 -9.33 -1.50 17.36
C VAL A 121 -8.03 -1.56 16.55
N LEU A 122 -6.88 -1.85 17.18
CA LEU A 122 -5.58 -1.90 16.48
C LEU A 122 -5.54 -2.94 15.33
N PRO A 123 -6.12 -4.16 15.46
CA PRO A 123 -6.22 -5.13 14.36
C PRO A 123 -7.08 -4.67 13.19
N LEU A 124 -8.01 -3.73 13.40
CA LEU A 124 -8.89 -3.19 12.34
C LEU A 124 -8.16 -2.26 11.38
N ASN A 125 -6.86 -2.01 11.58
CA ASN A 125 -6.03 -1.21 10.72
C ASN A 125 -5.80 -1.91 9.36
N VAL A 126 -6.77 -1.72 8.46
CA VAL A 126 -6.78 -2.24 7.08
C VAL A 126 -5.92 -1.40 6.13
N GLU A 127 -5.26 -0.35 6.61
CA GLU A 127 -4.30 0.45 5.84
C GLU A 127 -2.93 -0.25 5.71
N LYS A 128 -2.94 -1.52 5.31
CA LYS A 128 -1.71 -2.17 4.87
C LYS A 128 -1.51 -1.80 3.40
N ALA A 129 -0.45 -1.05 3.11
CA ALA A 129 0.00 -0.87 1.74
C ALA A 129 0.11 -2.26 1.10
N HIS A 130 -0.54 -2.45 -0.06
CA HIS A 130 -0.53 -3.72 -0.77
C HIS A 130 0.89 -4.26 -0.83
N ASN A 131 1.07 -5.52 -0.41
CA ASN A 131 2.37 -6.14 -0.60
C ASN A 131 2.67 -6.22 -2.10
N LEU A 132 3.96 -6.32 -2.47
CA LEU A 132 4.40 -6.29 -3.87
C LEU A 132 3.57 -7.22 -4.78
N LYS A 133 3.20 -8.40 -4.26
CA LYS A 133 2.42 -9.39 -4.98
C LYS A 133 0.99 -8.92 -5.23
N GLU A 134 0.28 -8.47 -4.19
CA GLU A 134 -1.09 -7.95 -4.31
C GLU A 134 -1.16 -6.79 -5.30
N LYS A 135 -0.25 -5.81 -5.19
CA LYS A 135 -0.19 -4.66 -6.10
C LYS A 135 0.09 -5.10 -7.54
N SER A 136 1.02 -6.03 -7.74
CA SER A 136 1.35 -6.52 -9.08
C SER A 136 0.17 -7.27 -9.72
N LEU A 137 -0.55 -8.08 -8.92
CA LEU A 137 -1.76 -8.79 -9.38
C LEU A 137 -2.93 -7.84 -9.69
N GLU A 138 -3.10 -6.77 -8.90
CA GLU A 138 -4.08 -5.71 -9.18
C GLU A 138 -3.77 -5.02 -10.52
N VAL A 139 -2.52 -4.60 -10.71
CA VAL A 139 -2.07 -3.88 -11.92
C VAL A 139 -2.22 -4.74 -13.17
N ILE A 140 -1.84 -6.01 -13.17
CA ILE A 140 -1.98 -6.86 -14.37
C ILE A 140 -3.44 -7.17 -14.70
N ARG A 141 -4.32 -7.31 -13.69
CA ARG A 141 -5.76 -7.46 -13.92
C ARG A 141 -6.35 -6.22 -14.59
N MET A 142 -5.98 -5.03 -14.10
CA MET A 142 -6.36 -3.76 -14.70
C MET A 142 -5.84 -3.65 -16.14
N TYR A 143 -4.56 -3.98 -16.36
CA TYR A 143 -3.97 -3.97 -17.70
C TYR A 143 -4.74 -4.87 -18.67
N ARG A 144 -5.07 -6.10 -18.28
CA ARG A 144 -5.83 -7.04 -19.13
C ARG A 144 -7.23 -6.54 -19.44
N ALA A 145 -7.91 -5.91 -18.49
CA ALA A 145 -9.22 -5.27 -18.72
C ALA A 145 -9.08 -4.13 -19.74
N LEU A 146 -8.14 -3.22 -19.53
CA LEU A 146 -7.89 -2.10 -20.45
C LEU A 146 -7.42 -2.57 -21.85
N ALA A 147 -6.63 -3.64 -21.94
CA ALA A 147 -6.22 -4.20 -23.21
C ALA A 147 -7.39 -4.83 -23.99
N LYS A 148 -8.49 -5.18 -23.31
CA LYS A 148 -9.74 -5.66 -23.92
C LYS A 148 -10.64 -4.48 -24.32
N ASP A 149 -10.81 -3.51 -23.42
CA ASP A 149 -11.81 -2.45 -23.57
C ASP A 149 -11.27 -1.24 -24.36
N GLU A 150 -9.98 -0.91 -24.21
CA GLU A 150 -9.28 0.18 -24.90
C GLU A 150 -7.96 -0.33 -25.54
N PRO A 151 -8.00 -1.29 -26.47
CA PRO A 151 -6.81 -1.99 -26.98
C PRO A 151 -5.77 -1.09 -27.66
N SER A 152 -6.21 0.05 -28.22
CA SER A 152 -5.38 1.04 -28.90
C SER A 152 -4.75 2.08 -27.96
N SER A 153 -5.16 2.13 -26.69
CA SER A 153 -4.52 2.97 -25.67
C SER A 153 -3.07 2.54 -25.42
N THR A 154 -2.27 3.35 -24.72
CA THR A 154 -0.88 3.05 -24.35
C THR A 154 -0.70 2.92 -22.84
N GLU A 155 0.42 2.34 -22.41
CA GLU A 155 0.74 2.26 -20.98
C GLU A 155 1.01 3.64 -20.35
N GLU A 156 1.52 4.58 -21.14
CA GLU A 156 1.81 5.95 -20.70
C GLU A 156 0.54 6.68 -20.25
N ARG A 157 -0.57 6.50 -20.96
CA ARG A 157 -1.88 7.07 -20.58
C ARG A 157 -2.36 6.58 -19.20
N TRP A 158 -2.05 5.33 -18.85
CA TRP A 158 -2.50 4.67 -17.63
C TRP A 158 -1.42 4.59 -16.55
N GLN A 159 -0.30 5.31 -16.73
CA GLN A 159 0.80 5.36 -15.77
C GLN A 159 0.34 5.73 -14.35
N PRO A 160 -0.58 6.69 -14.11
CA PRO A 160 -1.06 7.00 -12.76
C PRO A 160 -1.73 5.82 -12.05
N GLN A 161 -2.37 4.93 -12.80
CA GLN A 161 -3.07 3.76 -12.27
C GLN A 161 -2.15 2.55 -12.14
N PHE A 162 -1.25 2.35 -13.11
CA PHE A 162 -0.26 1.27 -13.06
C PHE A 162 0.83 1.54 -12.02
N GLU A 163 1.06 2.80 -11.63
CA GLU A 163 2.10 3.32 -10.73
C GLU A 163 3.55 3.08 -11.22
N SER A 164 3.88 1.86 -11.65
CA SER A 164 5.19 1.50 -12.16
C SER A 164 5.14 0.28 -13.09
N ALA A 165 5.88 0.36 -14.19
CA ALA A 165 5.96 -0.69 -15.21
C ALA A 165 6.27 -2.10 -14.65
N HIS A 166 7.16 -2.20 -13.65
CA HIS A 166 7.54 -3.50 -13.09
C HIS A 166 6.39 -4.25 -12.42
N PHE A 167 5.32 -3.57 -11.99
CA PHE A 167 4.14 -4.24 -11.44
C PHE A 167 3.39 -5.04 -12.51
N ILE A 168 3.41 -4.60 -13.77
CA ILE A 168 2.78 -5.32 -14.88
C ILE A 168 3.53 -6.64 -15.11
N THR A 169 4.86 -6.57 -15.25
CA THR A 169 5.72 -7.74 -15.49
C THR A 169 5.70 -8.72 -14.30
N LEU A 170 5.78 -8.22 -13.06
CA LEU A 170 5.64 -9.06 -11.87
C LEU A 170 4.25 -9.66 -11.74
N GLY A 171 3.20 -8.96 -12.17
CA GLY A 171 1.84 -9.45 -12.14
C GLY A 171 1.69 -10.71 -13.00
N LEU A 172 2.23 -10.69 -14.22
CA LEU A 172 2.28 -11.87 -15.09
C LEU A 172 3.01 -13.05 -14.43
N LEU A 173 4.17 -12.79 -13.80
CA LEU A 173 4.93 -13.82 -13.09
C LEU A 173 4.18 -14.41 -11.89
N TYR A 174 3.41 -13.58 -11.17
CA TYR A 174 2.60 -14.03 -10.04
C TYR A 174 1.32 -14.76 -10.44
N GLU A 175 0.74 -14.45 -11.60
CA GLU A 175 -0.37 -15.21 -12.20
C GLU A 175 0.05 -16.66 -12.47
N GLU A 176 1.25 -16.85 -13.04
CA GLU A 176 1.80 -18.18 -13.33
C GLU A 176 2.32 -18.89 -12.07
N ASN A 177 3.04 -18.17 -11.20
CA ASN A 177 3.61 -18.71 -9.97
C ASN A 177 3.36 -17.79 -8.77
N LYS A 178 2.35 -18.13 -7.96
CA LYS A 178 1.99 -17.40 -6.74
C LYS A 178 3.13 -17.28 -5.70
N ARG A 179 4.17 -18.11 -5.77
CA ARG A 179 5.34 -18.12 -4.89
C ARG A 179 6.60 -17.52 -5.55
N PHE A 180 6.46 -16.87 -6.70
CA PHE A 180 7.57 -16.23 -7.40
C PHE A 180 8.34 -15.26 -6.48
N ALA A 181 9.67 -15.27 -6.60
CA ALA A 181 10.56 -14.46 -5.75
C ALA A 181 10.61 -12.99 -6.19
N GLY A 182 9.47 -12.35 -6.43
CA GLY A 182 9.38 -11.01 -7.00
C GLY A 182 10.11 -9.93 -6.19
N GLY A 183 10.20 -10.08 -4.86
CA GLY A 183 10.98 -9.19 -4.01
C GLY A 183 12.48 -9.16 -4.35
N ALA A 184 13.03 -10.27 -4.84
CA ALA A 184 14.44 -10.38 -5.22
C ALA A 184 14.73 -9.67 -6.55
N PHE A 185 13.78 -9.74 -7.50
CA PHE A 185 13.90 -9.13 -8.84
C PHE A 185 13.44 -7.67 -8.91
N ALA A 186 12.58 -7.23 -7.99
CA ALA A 186 12.03 -5.86 -7.98
C ALA A 186 13.10 -4.76 -8.09
N PRO A 187 14.26 -4.82 -7.39
CA PRO A 187 15.31 -3.81 -7.51
C PRO A 187 15.90 -3.69 -8.93
N ILE A 188 16.06 -4.81 -9.63
CA ILE A 188 16.55 -4.85 -11.01
C ILE A 188 15.47 -4.28 -11.93
N LEU A 189 14.24 -4.79 -11.81
CA LEU A 189 13.11 -4.39 -12.65
C LEU A 189 12.80 -2.90 -12.53
N ARG A 190 12.82 -2.29 -11.34
CA ARG A 190 12.61 -0.83 -11.20
C ARG A 190 13.57 0.01 -12.03
N ARG A 191 14.79 -0.50 -12.25
CA ARG A 191 15.81 0.21 -13.03
C ARG A 191 15.58 0.07 -14.53
N VAL A 192 15.32 -1.15 -15.00
CA VAL A 192 15.34 -1.48 -16.44
C VAL A 192 13.97 -1.65 -17.08
N ASP A 193 12.93 -1.91 -16.29
CA ASP A 193 11.57 -2.09 -16.79
C ASP A 193 10.83 -0.75 -16.82
N LYS A 194 10.51 -0.30 -18.04
CA LYS A 194 9.87 0.98 -18.33
C LYS A 194 8.54 0.77 -19.04
N PHE A 195 7.68 1.79 -19.01
CA PHE A 195 6.43 1.76 -19.77
C PHE A 195 6.73 1.65 -21.26
N LEU A 196 5.95 0.82 -21.95
CA LEU A 196 6.10 0.55 -23.37
C LEU A 196 5.41 1.63 -24.20
N ARG A 197 6.07 2.05 -25.28
CA ARG A 197 5.46 2.91 -26.32
C ARG A 197 4.72 2.08 -27.37
N LEU A 198 3.90 1.14 -26.89
CA LEU A 198 3.08 0.24 -27.70
C LEU A 198 1.61 0.41 -27.30
N THR A 199 0.70 0.00 -28.18
CA THR A 199 -0.70 -0.16 -27.80
C THR A 199 -0.83 -1.23 -26.71
N LEU A 200 -1.83 -1.16 -25.82
CA LEU A 200 -1.98 -2.11 -24.71
C LEU A 200 -2.09 -3.55 -25.20
N SER A 201 -2.73 -3.79 -26.34
CA SER A 201 -2.78 -5.12 -26.95
C SER A 201 -1.38 -5.66 -27.29
N LYS A 202 -0.56 -4.90 -28.03
CA LYS A 202 0.83 -5.30 -28.37
C LYS A 202 1.77 -5.27 -27.16
N GLY A 203 1.54 -4.32 -26.26
CA GLY A 203 2.27 -4.19 -25.01
C GLY A 203 2.10 -5.43 -24.13
N LEU A 204 0.90 -6.03 -24.09
CA LEU A 204 0.67 -7.26 -23.34
C LEU A 204 1.52 -8.44 -23.87
N GLU A 205 1.74 -8.52 -25.18
CA GLU A 205 2.58 -9.54 -25.81
C GLU A 205 4.06 -9.36 -25.40
N GLU A 206 4.60 -8.15 -25.58
CA GLU A 206 5.95 -7.77 -25.13
C GLU A 206 6.13 -8.01 -23.61
N ARG A 207 5.12 -7.70 -22.81
CA ARG A 207 5.15 -7.94 -21.35
C ARG A 207 5.26 -9.43 -21.00
N ARG A 208 4.63 -10.31 -21.78
CA ARG A 208 4.75 -11.77 -21.61
C ARG A 208 6.16 -12.25 -21.95
N GLU A 209 6.75 -11.74 -23.03
CA GLU A 209 8.14 -12.06 -23.38
C GLU A 209 9.12 -11.60 -22.28
N ARG A 210 8.94 -10.38 -21.78
CA ARG A 210 9.71 -9.86 -20.64
C ARG A 210 9.56 -10.72 -19.39
N ALA A 211 8.33 -11.12 -19.05
CA ALA A 211 8.09 -12.02 -17.94
C ALA A 211 8.79 -13.37 -18.15
N GLY A 212 8.78 -13.90 -19.39
CA GLY A 212 9.53 -15.11 -19.76
C GLY A 212 11.02 -15.01 -19.44
N LEU A 213 11.68 -13.92 -19.84
CA LEU A 213 13.11 -13.71 -19.55
C LEU A 213 13.42 -13.65 -18.05
N VAL A 214 12.54 -13.02 -17.26
CA VAL A 214 12.70 -12.95 -15.80
C VAL A 214 12.52 -14.33 -15.16
N ARG A 215 11.55 -15.12 -15.66
CA ARG A 215 11.29 -16.49 -15.21
C ARG A 215 12.49 -17.40 -15.48
N GLU A 216 13.08 -17.30 -16.66
CA GLU A 216 14.31 -18.04 -17.01
C GLU A 216 15.48 -17.66 -16.09
N ALA A 217 15.64 -16.37 -15.78
CA ALA A 217 16.65 -15.93 -14.82
C ALA A 217 16.38 -16.45 -13.39
N ASP A 218 15.13 -16.52 -12.92
CA ASP A 218 14.82 -17.12 -11.61
C ASP A 218 15.06 -18.64 -11.58
N ALA A 219 14.83 -19.34 -12.70
CA ALA A 219 15.14 -20.76 -12.81
C ALA A 219 16.65 -21.01 -12.67
N ALA A 220 17.48 -20.29 -13.44
CA ALA A 220 18.94 -20.36 -13.33
C ALA A 220 19.44 -20.00 -11.92
N LEU A 221 18.88 -18.93 -11.33
CA LEU A 221 19.16 -18.55 -9.95
C LEU A 221 18.79 -19.67 -8.96
N GLY A 222 17.67 -20.36 -9.18
CA GLY A 222 17.22 -21.48 -8.37
C GLY A 222 18.25 -22.62 -8.30
N GLU A 223 18.85 -22.97 -9.44
CA GLU A 223 19.92 -23.99 -9.51
C GLU A 223 21.16 -23.57 -8.72
N VAL A 224 21.60 -22.32 -8.87
CA VAL A 224 22.75 -21.77 -8.14
C VAL A 224 22.48 -21.77 -6.63
N VAL A 225 21.30 -21.31 -6.21
CA VAL A 225 20.88 -21.28 -4.81
C VAL A 225 20.84 -22.70 -4.24
N ALA A 226 20.36 -23.70 -4.99
CA ALA A 226 20.37 -25.09 -4.56
C ALA A 226 21.80 -25.62 -4.33
N LYS A 227 22.75 -25.29 -5.22
CA LYS A 227 24.17 -25.64 -5.06
C LYS A 227 24.78 -24.96 -3.81
N ILE A 228 24.45 -23.70 -3.56
CA ILE A 228 24.91 -22.94 -2.39
C ILE A 228 24.37 -23.56 -1.09
N LYS A 229 23.08 -23.93 -1.06
CA LYS A 229 22.47 -24.60 0.10
C LYS A 229 23.10 -25.95 0.40
N LYS A 230 23.42 -26.74 -0.63
CA LYS A 230 24.15 -28.02 -0.48
C LYS A 230 25.54 -27.84 0.14
N ARG A 231 26.16 -26.65 0.02
CA ARG A 231 27.43 -26.29 0.66
C ARG A 231 27.26 -25.74 2.09
N GLY A 232 26.06 -25.83 2.68
CA GLY A 232 25.78 -25.46 4.07
C GLY A 232 25.24 -24.05 4.28
N ILE A 233 25.11 -23.22 3.23
CA ILE A 233 24.61 -21.85 3.37
C ILE A 233 23.08 -21.83 3.21
N ASN A 234 22.38 -21.92 4.33
CA ASN A 234 20.92 -21.86 4.40
C ASN A 234 20.47 -20.53 5.03
N HIS A 235 20.31 -19.49 4.20
CA HIS A 235 19.83 -18.18 4.64
C HIS A 235 18.60 -17.73 3.83
N PRO A 236 17.58 -17.08 4.43
CA PRO A 236 16.37 -16.65 3.72
C PRO A 236 16.64 -15.73 2.52
N TYR A 237 17.71 -14.95 2.59
CA TYR A 237 18.06 -13.94 1.57
C TYR A 237 19.14 -14.39 0.57
N VAL A 238 19.49 -15.68 0.48
CA VAL A 238 20.52 -16.15 -0.48
C VAL A 238 20.22 -15.71 -1.91
N LYS A 239 18.96 -15.78 -2.36
CA LYS A 239 18.56 -15.29 -3.70
C LYS A 239 18.93 -13.81 -3.90
N ASN A 240 18.64 -12.96 -2.92
CA ASN A 240 18.93 -11.53 -2.99
C ASN A 240 20.44 -11.26 -3.06
N TYR A 241 21.23 -11.98 -2.27
CA TYR A 241 22.69 -11.82 -2.28
C TYR A 241 23.32 -12.26 -3.59
N VAL A 242 22.90 -13.40 -4.14
CA VAL A 242 23.39 -13.87 -5.44
C VAL A 242 23.07 -12.84 -6.52
N LEU A 243 21.81 -12.42 -6.63
CA LEU A 243 21.41 -11.40 -7.62
C LEU A 243 22.15 -10.07 -7.46
N ALA A 244 22.38 -9.62 -6.23
CA ALA A 244 23.12 -8.38 -5.98
C ALA A 244 24.59 -8.47 -6.46
N ARG A 245 25.17 -9.67 -6.48
CA ARG A 245 26.55 -9.91 -6.93
C ARG A 245 26.65 -10.21 -8.43
N THR A 246 25.64 -10.86 -9.00
CA THR A 246 25.62 -11.25 -10.42
C THR A 246 24.91 -10.25 -11.33
N THR A 247 24.24 -9.23 -10.79
CA THR A 247 23.54 -8.25 -11.63
C THR A 247 24.50 -7.49 -12.55
N PRO A 248 24.23 -7.42 -13.86
CA PRO A 248 25.05 -6.65 -14.81
C PRO A 248 24.93 -5.13 -14.55
N LEU A 249 24.04 -4.71 -13.65
CA LEU A 249 23.73 -3.31 -13.38
C LEU A 249 24.64 -2.67 -12.31
N THR A 250 25.50 -3.43 -11.65
CA THR A 250 26.39 -2.92 -10.58
C THR A 250 27.41 -1.90 -11.10
N ARG A 251 27.87 -2.07 -12.35
CA ARG A 251 28.84 -1.17 -13.01
C ARG A 251 28.17 -0.10 -13.89
N ALA A 252 26.88 -0.24 -14.20
CA ALA A 252 26.14 0.68 -15.06
C ALA A 252 25.54 1.84 -14.26
N ARG A 253 26.28 2.96 -14.13
CA ARG A 253 25.84 4.16 -13.41
C ARG A 253 25.14 5.22 -14.29
N LYS A 254 25.55 5.40 -15.55
CA LYS A 254 25.02 6.47 -16.44
C LYS A 254 24.07 5.97 -17.53
N THR A 255 24.40 4.84 -18.16
CA THR A 255 23.57 4.22 -19.22
C THR A 255 23.19 2.82 -18.79
N LEU A 256 21.89 2.59 -18.60
CA LEU A 256 21.37 1.27 -18.26
C LEU A 256 21.25 0.42 -19.54
N PRO A 257 21.66 -0.86 -19.50
CA PRO A 257 21.40 -1.77 -20.60
C PRO A 257 19.89 -1.96 -20.81
N PRO A 258 19.44 -2.27 -22.04
CA PRO A 258 18.05 -2.64 -22.31
C PRO A 258 17.58 -3.81 -21.43
N PHE A 259 16.26 -3.93 -21.25
CA PHE A 259 15.64 -4.98 -20.45
C PHE A 259 16.13 -6.37 -20.85
N GLU A 260 16.03 -6.71 -22.14
CA GLU A 260 16.44 -8.03 -22.64
C GLU A 260 17.91 -8.31 -22.40
N GLN A 261 18.79 -7.36 -22.72
CA GLN A 261 20.23 -7.51 -22.51
C GLN A 261 20.56 -7.72 -21.03
N THR A 262 19.83 -7.04 -20.14
CA THR A 262 19.98 -7.18 -18.69
C THR A 262 19.68 -8.60 -18.25
N PHE A 263 18.52 -9.15 -18.65
CA PHE A 263 18.09 -10.48 -18.20
C PHE A 263 18.84 -11.63 -18.89
N LYS A 264 19.24 -11.46 -20.16
CA LYS A 264 20.13 -12.41 -20.85
C LYS A 264 21.48 -12.52 -20.15
N LYS A 265 22.15 -11.38 -19.88
CA LYS A 265 23.42 -11.37 -19.12
C LYS A 265 23.27 -11.87 -17.70
N LEU A 266 22.17 -11.52 -17.02
CA LEU A 266 21.91 -11.99 -15.66
C LEU A 266 21.78 -13.51 -15.58
N ARG A 267 21.18 -14.14 -16.60
CA ARG A 267 21.03 -15.59 -16.71
C ARG A 267 22.36 -16.29 -17.00
N GLU A 268 23.25 -15.64 -17.74
CA GLU A 268 24.59 -16.16 -18.08
C GLU A 268 25.59 -16.08 -16.92
N ASN A 269 25.46 -15.07 -16.05
CA ASN A 269 26.33 -14.83 -14.89
C ASN A 269 26.09 -15.80 -13.72
#